data_AF-A0A2S9XDQ0-F1
#
_entry.id   AF-A0A2S9XDQ0-F1
#
_cell.length_a   1.000
_cell.length_b   1.000
_cell.length_c   1.000
_cell.angle_alpha   90.00
_cell.angle_beta   90.00
_cell.angle_gamma   90.00
#
_symmetry.space_group_name_H-M   'P 1'
#
loop_
_entity.id
_entity.type
_entity.pdbx_description
1 polymer ?
#
loop_
_entity_poly.entity_id
_entity_poly.type
_entity_poly.pdbx_seq_one_letter_code
_entity_poly.pdbx_strand_id
1 'polypeptide(L)'
;MFSTATDTIALSTASGGLFAPFPTGIPALDEPEIADGFLGAFKIHDIHGNLVGFGTEQEVIDFDTAIASTTFTLTLPGRGTLMLSQIEDTSVYFAEVEDMIADEEYIRSFDPPLVAVTTVQGTGRVIGGTGEFRHARGRMREIDYLYEANLIDRAFNLTDLIQVKIW
;
A
#
# COMPACT_ATOMS: atom_id res chain seq x y z
N MET A 1 10.72 1.10 -2.90
CA MET A 1 9.99 2.25 -2.35
C MET A 1 9.06 2.77 -3.43
N PHE A 2 7.87 3.22 -3.09
CA PHE A 2 6.99 3.97 -3.99
C PHE A 2 6.23 5.04 -3.21
N SER A 3 5.89 6.15 -3.85
CA SER A 3 5.07 7.22 -3.26
C SER A 3 3.70 7.30 -3.93
N THR A 4 2.63 7.36 -3.12
CA THR A 4 1.25 7.45 -3.63
C THR A 4 0.99 8.73 -4.44
N ALA A 5 1.74 9.81 -4.18
CA ALA A 5 1.55 11.11 -4.82
C ALA A 5 2.19 11.22 -6.22
N THR A 6 3.23 10.43 -6.52
CA THR A 6 4.01 10.59 -7.77
C THR A 6 4.30 9.28 -8.51
N ASP A 7 4.23 8.16 -7.80
CA ASP A 7 4.53 6.83 -8.33
C ASP A 7 3.29 5.99 -8.60
N THR A 8 2.12 6.38 -8.08
CA THR A 8 0.84 5.73 -8.39
C THR A 8 0.53 5.86 -9.88
N ILE A 9 0.33 4.71 -10.51
CA ILE A 9 -0.14 4.58 -11.88
C ILE A 9 -1.67 4.54 -11.87
N ALA A 10 -2.24 3.75 -10.96
CA ALA A 10 -3.67 3.58 -10.76
C ALA A 10 -3.96 3.09 -9.34
N LEU A 11 -5.14 3.39 -8.82
CA LEU A 11 -5.64 2.97 -7.53
C LEU A 11 -7.16 2.83 -7.62
N SER A 12 -7.72 1.74 -7.10
CA SER A 12 -9.17 1.55 -6.99
C SER A 12 -9.55 0.97 -5.63
N THR A 13 -10.68 1.47 -5.13
CA THR A 13 -11.35 1.13 -3.88
C THR A 13 -12.86 1.26 -4.12
N ALA A 14 -13.69 0.87 -3.16
CA ALA A 14 -15.11 1.19 -3.19
C ALA A 14 -15.36 2.71 -3.12
N SER A 15 -16.48 3.15 -3.70
CA SER A 15 -16.99 4.51 -3.63
C SER A 15 -17.23 4.92 -2.18
N GLY A 16 -16.40 5.83 -1.66
CA GLY A 16 -16.45 6.29 -0.27
C GLY A 16 -15.38 5.66 0.62
N GLY A 17 -14.59 4.71 0.11
CA GLY A 17 -13.44 4.15 0.81
C GLY A 17 -12.35 5.18 1.12
N LEU A 18 -11.38 4.76 1.93
CA LEU A 18 -10.32 5.60 2.49
C LEU A 18 -9.56 6.39 1.42
N PHE A 19 -9.15 5.73 0.35
CA PHE A 19 -8.48 6.35 -0.80
C PHE A 19 -9.48 6.64 -1.92
N ALA A 20 -9.38 7.81 -2.55
CA ALA A 20 -10.12 8.09 -3.77
C ALA A 20 -9.53 7.29 -4.96
N PRO A 21 -10.38 6.70 -5.82
CA PRO A 21 -9.91 6.04 -7.04
C PRO A 21 -9.17 7.00 -7.99
N PHE A 22 -8.08 6.51 -8.59
CA PHE A 22 -7.22 7.26 -9.51
C PHE A 22 -6.73 6.35 -10.66
N PRO A 23 -6.59 6.85 -11.90
CA PRO A 23 -7.01 8.17 -12.37
C PRO A 23 -8.53 8.29 -12.43
N THR A 24 -9.03 9.51 -12.64
CA THR A 24 -10.46 9.75 -12.85
C THR A 24 -11.03 8.83 -13.92
N GLY A 25 -12.14 8.15 -13.59
CA GLY A 25 -12.81 7.21 -14.48
C GLY A 25 -12.34 5.75 -14.37
N ILE A 26 -11.37 5.45 -13.49
CA ILE A 26 -11.12 4.06 -13.12
C ILE A 26 -12.37 3.47 -12.43
N PRO A 27 -12.78 2.23 -12.75
CA PRO A 27 -13.89 1.59 -12.05
C PRO A 27 -13.59 1.44 -10.56
N ALA A 28 -14.55 1.82 -9.73
CA ALA A 28 -14.55 1.53 -8.29
C ALA A 28 -14.87 0.05 -8.05
N LEU A 29 -14.50 -0.46 -6.87
CA LEU A 29 -14.81 -1.82 -6.42
C LEU A 29 -16.13 -1.81 -5.64
N ASP A 30 -17.24 -1.44 -6.27
CA ASP A 30 -18.53 -1.23 -5.58
C ASP A 30 -19.36 -2.51 -5.41
N GLU A 31 -18.96 -3.60 -6.05
CA GLU A 31 -19.63 -4.88 -5.92
C GLU A 31 -19.46 -5.44 -4.48
N PRO A 32 -20.53 -5.91 -3.82
CA PRO A 32 -20.49 -6.36 -2.42
C PRO A 32 -19.41 -7.40 -2.11
N GLU A 33 -19.06 -8.23 -3.09
CA GLU A 33 -18.06 -9.29 -2.94
C GLU A 33 -16.61 -8.77 -2.89
N ILE A 34 -16.37 -7.52 -3.31
CA ILE A 34 -15.04 -6.90 -3.39
C ILE A 34 -15.00 -5.47 -2.85
N ALA A 35 -16.06 -5.02 -2.17
CA ALA A 35 -16.17 -3.67 -1.61
C ALA A 35 -15.12 -3.36 -0.54
N ASP A 36 -14.63 -4.41 0.13
CA ASP A 36 -13.54 -4.34 1.10
C ASP A 36 -12.15 -4.35 0.44
N GLY A 37 -12.12 -4.29 -0.89
CA GLY A 37 -10.91 -4.37 -1.69
C GLY A 37 -10.16 -3.06 -1.81
N PHE A 38 -8.84 -3.18 -1.87
CA PHE A 38 -7.93 -2.15 -2.39
C PHE A 38 -7.12 -2.75 -3.54
N LEU A 39 -6.94 -1.97 -4.61
CA LEU A 39 -6.06 -2.32 -5.72
C LEU A 39 -5.20 -1.12 -6.10
N GLY A 40 -3.91 -1.19 -5.80
CA GLY A 40 -2.91 -0.20 -6.20
C GLY A 40 -1.99 -0.71 -7.32
N ALA A 41 -1.58 0.17 -8.21
CA ALA A 41 -0.51 -0.06 -9.19
C ALA A 41 0.48 1.11 -9.13
N PHE A 42 1.77 0.82 -9.00
CA PHE A 42 2.79 1.82 -8.69
C PHE A 42 4.12 1.55 -9.41
N LYS A 43 4.94 2.59 -9.52
CA LYS A 43 6.36 2.52 -9.91
C LYS A 43 7.22 2.14 -8.71
N ILE A 44 8.29 1.39 -8.92
CA ILE A 44 9.19 0.93 -7.84
C ILE A 44 10.56 1.58 -7.99
N HIS A 45 11.00 2.25 -6.93
CA HIS A 45 12.33 2.83 -6.80
C HIS A 45 13.22 2.00 -5.86
N ASP A 46 14.52 1.94 -6.18
CA ASP A 46 15.54 1.40 -5.26
C ASP A 46 15.91 2.42 -4.16
N ILE A 47 16.81 2.04 -3.25
CA ILE A 47 17.25 2.91 -2.14
C ILE A 47 18.03 4.16 -2.59
N HIS A 48 18.44 4.22 -3.85
CA HIS A 48 19.14 5.35 -4.45
C HIS A 48 18.19 6.23 -5.27
N GLY A 49 16.89 5.93 -5.30
CA GLY A 49 15.90 6.67 -6.07
C GLY A 49 15.87 6.33 -7.56
N ASN A 50 16.53 5.24 -7.99
CA ASN A 50 16.43 4.81 -9.39
C ASN A 50 15.12 4.06 -9.62
N LEU A 51 14.41 4.39 -10.70
CA LEU A 51 13.26 3.60 -11.15
C LEU A 51 13.73 2.22 -11.61
N VAL A 52 13.35 1.17 -10.89
CA VAL A 52 13.80 -0.21 -11.15
C VAL A 52 12.68 -1.16 -11.55
N GLY A 53 11.42 -0.71 -11.49
CA GLY A 53 10.29 -1.54 -11.88
C GLY A 53 8.93 -0.91 -11.64
N PHE A 54 7.93 -1.78 -11.58
CA PHE A 54 6.54 -1.44 -11.27
C PHE A 54 5.89 -2.62 -10.56
N GLY A 55 4.80 -2.38 -9.85
CA GLY A 55 4.10 -3.42 -9.14
C GLY A 55 2.64 -3.11 -8.89
N THR A 56 1.99 -4.07 -8.25
CA THR A 56 0.65 -3.91 -7.72
C THR A 56 0.61 -4.34 -6.27
N GLU A 57 -0.35 -3.77 -5.57
CA GLU A 57 -0.80 -4.15 -4.25
C GLU A 57 -2.28 -4.46 -4.33
N GLN A 58 -2.68 -5.52 -3.65
CA GLN A 58 -4.06 -5.98 -3.58
C GLN A 58 -4.34 -6.33 -2.13
N GLU A 59 -5.38 -5.72 -1.58
CA GLU A 59 -5.76 -5.91 -0.19
C GLU A 59 -7.24 -6.26 -0.08
N VAL A 60 -7.56 -7.00 0.96
CA VAL A 60 -8.92 -7.11 1.48
C VAL A 60 -8.87 -6.68 2.93
N ILE A 61 -9.53 -5.58 3.25
CA ILE A 61 -9.47 -4.90 4.54
C ILE A 61 -10.71 -5.26 5.36
N ASP A 62 -10.51 -5.79 6.56
CA ASP A 62 -11.57 -5.87 7.56
C ASP A 62 -11.66 -4.51 8.29
N PHE A 63 -12.65 -3.70 7.92
CA PHE A 63 -12.84 -2.36 8.48
C PHE A 63 -13.20 -2.36 9.98
N ASP A 64 -13.71 -3.47 10.53
CA ASP A 64 -14.00 -3.55 11.97
C ASP A 64 -12.72 -3.72 12.80
N THR A 65 -11.69 -4.32 12.21
CA THR A 65 -10.42 -4.63 12.89
C THR A 65 -9.21 -3.85 12.36
N ALA A 66 -9.38 -3.13 11.24
CA ALA A 66 -8.30 -2.49 10.47
C ALA A 66 -7.19 -3.47 10.02
N ILE A 67 -7.53 -4.75 9.89
CA ILE A 67 -6.60 -5.78 9.45
C ILE A 67 -6.80 -6.07 7.97
N ALA A 68 -5.72 -6.04 7.19
CA ALA A 68 -5.77 -6.36 5.76
C ALA A 68 -5.03 -7.66 5.44
N SER A 69 -5.58 -8.44 4.50
CA SER A 69 -4.83 -9.50 3.82
C SER A 69 -4.27 -8.96 2.52
N THR A 70 -2.96 -8.74 2.48
CA THR A 70 -2.32 -7.99 1.39
C THR A 70 -1.37 -8.87 0.59
N THR A 71 -1.39 -8.68 -0.73
CA THR A 71 -0.46 -9.30 -1.66
C THR A 71 0.17 -8.27 -2.58
N PHE A 72 1.45 -8.46 -2.86
CA PHE A 72 2.18 -7.65 -3.83
C PHE A 72 2.64 -8.48 -5.01
N THR A 73 2.64 -7.87 -6.18
CA THR A 73 3.37 -8.36 -7.35
C THR A 73 4.36 -7.28 -7.79
N LEU A 74 5.65 -7.55 -7.65
CA LEU A 74 6.72 -6.58 -7.95
C LEU A 74 7.50 -7.05 -9.18
N THR A 75 7.40 -6.33 -10.29
CA THR A 75 8.10 -6.67 -11.54
C THR A 75 9.32 -5.78 -11.72
N LEU A 76 10.50 -6.40 -11.78
CA LEU A 76 11.77 -5.77 -12.05
C LEU A 76 12.24 -6.19 -13.46
N PRO A 77 12.09 -5.32 -14.48
CA PRO A 77 12.44 -5.64 -15.86
C PRO A 77 13.86 -6.21 -16.00
N GLY A 78 14.00 -7.28 -16.79
CA GLY A 78 15.25 -8.01 -16.98
C GLY A 78 15.63 -8.98 -15.85
N ARG A 79 14.99 -8.89 -14.68
CA ARG A 79 15.28 -9.73 -13.51
C ARG A 79 14.16 -10.73 -13.23
N GLY A 80 12.91 -10.29 -13.30
CA GLY A 80 11.73 -11.11 -13.07
C GLY A 80 10.72 -10.45 -12.15
N THR A 81 9.77 -11.24 -11.66
CA THR A 81 8.69 -10.79 -10.78
C THR A 81 8.80 -11.48 -9.42
N LEU A 82 8.56 -10.74 -8.34
CA LEU A 82 8.38 -11.25 -6.98
C LEU A 82 6.90 -11.20 -6.60
N MET A 83 6.42 -12.25 -5.95
CA MET A 83 5.08 -12.30 -5.36
C MET A 83 5.24 -12.34 -3.84
N LEU A 84 4.60 -11.40 -3.14
CA LEU A 84 4.67 -11.26 -1.70
C LEU A 84 3.27 -11.36 -1.09
N SER A 85 3.20 -11.75 0.18
CA SER A 85 1.97 -11.70 0.96
C SER A 85 2.26 -11.27 2.39
N GLN A 86 1.31 -10.60 3.00
CA GLN A 86 1.32 -10.27 4.42
C GLN A 86 -0.08 -10.18 5.00
N ILE A 87 -0.13 -10.07 6.33
CA ILE A 87 -1.26 -9.48 7.04
C ILE A 87 -0.80 -8.13 7.53
N GLU A 88 -1.61 -7.12 7.29
CA GLU A 88 -1.35 -5.73 7.68
C GLU A 88 -2.22 -5.31 8.85
N ASP A 89 -1.67 -4.46 9.69
CA ASP A 89 -2.37 -3.71 10.71
C ASP A 89 -2.33 -2.22 10.31
N THR A 90 -3.47 -1.75 9.82
CA THR A 90 -3.68 -0.37 9.36
C THR A 90 -4.33 0.50 10.42
N SER A 91 -4.49 0.00 11.66
CA SER A 91 -5.20 0.70 12.74
C SER A 91 -4.64 2.07 13.06
N VAL A 92 -3.34 2.29 12.82
CA VAL A 92 -2.69 3.60 12.95
C VAL A 92 -3.35 4.65 12.05
N TYR A 93 -3.71 4.31 10.81
CA TYR A 93 -4.36 5.25 9.89
C TYR A 93 -5.80 5.52 10.27
N PHE A 94 -6.55 4.49 10.65
CA PHE A 94 -7.93 4.66 11.10
C PHE A 94 -8.00 5.52 12.36
N ALA A 95 -7.09 5.31 13.32
CA ALA A 95 -7.00 6.14 14.52
C ALA A 95 -6.72 7.61 14.19
N GLU A 96 -5.81 7.90 13.25
CA GLU A 96 -5.53 9.27 12.81
C GLU A 96 -6.70 9.91 12.07
N VAL A 97 -7.40 9.16 11.22
CA VAL A 97 -8.61 9.65 10.53
C VAL A 97 -9.72 9.96 11.53
N GLU A 98 -9.91 9.09 12.53
CA GLU A 98 -10.88 9.30 13.61
C GLU A 98 -10.56 10.55 14.44
N ASP A 99 -9.28 10.74 14.80
CA ASP A 99 -8.79 11.92 15.52
C ASP A 99 -8.99 13.20 14.70
N MET A 100 -8.61 13.19 13.42
CA MET A 100 -8.85 14.29 12.47
C MET A 100 -10.34 14.67 12.36
N ILE A 101 -11.23 13.69 12.31
CA ILE A 101 -12.68 13.93 12.27
C ILE A 101 -13.17 14.54 13.59
N ALA A 102 -12.69 14.04 14.74
CA ALA A 102 -13.06 14.54 16.06
C ALA A 102 -12.64 16.01 16.27
N ASP A 103 -11.50 16.39 15.71
CA ASP A 103 -10.93 17.73 15.79
C ASP A 103 -11.42 18.68 14.67
N GLU A 104 -12.30 18.21 13.78
CA GLU A 104 -12.73 18.93 12.57
C GLU A 104 -11.55 19.37 11.66
N GLU A 105 -10.42 18.65 11.72
CA GLU A 105 -9.21 18.88 10.93
C GLU A 105 -9.20 17.94 9.72
N TYR A 106 -9.72 18.40 8.58
CA TYR A 106 -9.83 17.55 7.38
C TYR A 106 -8.57 17.47 6.51
N ILE A 107 -7.54 18.26 6.83
CA ILE A 107 -6.23 18.21 6.17
C ILE A 107 -5.17 18.33 7.27
N ARG A 108 -4.32 17.31 7.40
CA ARG A 108 -3.25 17.25 8.40
C ARG A 108 -1.93 16.94 7.70
N SER A 109 -0.90 17.73 8.01
CA SER A 109 0.48 17.47 7.60
C SER A 109 1.29 16.94 8.78
N PHE A 110 2.20 16.01 8.52
CA PHE A 110 3.04 15.36 9.52
C PHE A 110 4.52 15.71 9.30
N ASP A 111 5.14 16.40 10.26
CA ASP A 111 6.58 16.70 10.28
C ASP A 111 7.16 16.50 11.70
N PRO A 112 7.91 15.41 11.97
CA PRO A 112 8.29 14.34 11.04
C PRO A 112 7.09 13.51 10.55
N PRO A 113 7.21 12.73 9.44
CA PRO A 113 6.10 11.91 8.95
C PRO A 113 5.63 10.93 10.02
N LEU A 114 4.33 10.62 9.99
CA LEU A 114 3.80 9.49 10.74
C LEU A 114 4.36 8.20 10.12
N VAL A 115 5.01 7.39 10.93
CA VAL A 115 5.66 6.14 10.48
C VAL A 115 4.90 4.95 11.03
N ALA A 116 4.39 4.10 10.15
CA ALA A 116 3.70 2.87 10.51
C ALA A 116 4.47 1.67 9.97
N VAL A 117 4.52 0.60 10.76
CA VAL A 117 4.97 -0.72 10.28
C VAL A 117 3.71 -1.54 10.17
N THR A 118 3.17 -1.63 8.97
CA THR A 118 1.88 -2.29 8.72
C THR A 118 2.01 -3.80 8.80
N THR A 119 3.14 -4.39 8.38
CA THR A 119 3.33 -5.84 8.45
C THR A 119 3.21 -6.37 9.88
N VAL A 120 2.14 -7.14 10.14
CA VAL A 120 1.99 -7.90 11.38
C VAL A 120 3.19 -8.82 11.55
N GLN A 121 3.76 -8.86 12.75
CA GLN A 121 5.01 -9.56 12.99
C GLN A 121 4.91 -11.04 12.56
N GLY A 122 5.76 -11.42 11.61
CA GLY A 122 5.85 -12.80 11.17
C GLY A 122 4.83 -13.18 10.08
N THR A 123 4.06 -12.27 9.50
CA THR A 123 3.12 -12.59 8.41
C THR A 123 3.70 -12.33 7.02
N GLY A 124 4.59 -11.35 6.87
CA GLY A 124 5.24 -11.00 5.60
C GLY A 124 6.11 -12.11 4.99
N ARG A 125 5.85 -12.50 3.75
CA ARG A 125 6.50 -13.61 3.05
C ARG A 125 6.73 -13.33 1.56
N VAL A 126 7.79 -13.93 1.02
CA VAL A 126 7.93 -14.17 -0.42
C VAL A 126 7.23 -15.50 -0.72
N ILE A 127 6.19 -15.48 -1.55
CA ILE A 127 5.35 -16.64 -1.86
C ILE A 127 5.58 -17.19 -3.27
N GLY A 128 6.29 -16.45 -4.12
CA GLY A 128 6.61 -16.90 -5.46
C GLY A 128 7.46 -15.90 -6.24
N GLY A 129 7.84 -16.29 -7.44
CA GLY A 129 8.51 -15.40 -8.36
C GLY A 129 8.85 -16.03 -9.70
N THR A 130 9.43 -15.22 -10.58
CA THR A 130 9.88 -15.60 -11.92
C THR A 130 11.32 -15.13 -12.17
N GLY A 131 11.96 -15.61 -13.24
CA GLY A 131 13.32 -15.18 -13.61
C GLY A 131 14.36 -15.51 -12.53
N GLU A 132 15.08 -14.49 -12.06
CA GLU A 132 16.02 -14.55 -10.93
C GLU A 132 15.33 -15.02 -9.64
N PHE A 133 14.03 -14.78 -9.49
CA PHE A 133 13.26 -15.02 -8.27
C PHE A 133 12.48 -16.33 -8.27
N ARG A 134 12.61 -17.19 -9.31
CA ARG A 134 11.78 -18.40 -9.49
C ARG A 134 11.80 -19.41 -8.33
N HIS A 135 12.81 -19.33 -7.46
CA HIS A 135 12.95 -20.18 -6.27
C HIS A 135 13.17 -19.35 -4.99
N ALA A 136 12.97 -18.03 -5.06
CA ALA A 136 13.17 -17.15 -3.94
C ALA A 136 12.24 -17.54 -2.78
N ARG A 137 12.81 -17.66 -1.60
CA ARG A 137 12.07 -17.68 -0.34
C ARG A 137 12.49 -16.49 0.47
N GLY A 138 11.64 -16.04 1.37
CA GLY A 138 11.97 -14.82 2.09
C GLY A 138 10.91 -14.34 3.04
N ARG A 139 11.26 -13.22 3.67
CA ARG A 139 10.35 -12.39 4.44
C ARG A 139 10.30 -11.02 3.81
N MET A 140 9.15 -10.38 3.94
CA MET A 140 9.00 -8.97 3.67
C MET A 140 8.59 -8.23 4.94
N ARG A 141 8.82 -6.93 4.92
CA ARG A 141 8.26 -5.95 5.84
C ARG A 141 7.94 -4.71 5.03
N GLU A 142 6.81 -4.12 5.33
CA GLU A 142 6.37 -2.84 4.84
C GLU A 142 6.44 -1.82 5.98
N ILE A 143 6.80 -0.61 5.58
CA ILE A 143 6.95 0.54 6.45
C ILE A 143 6.50 1.73 5.64
N ASP A 144 5.55 2.44 6.18
CA ASP A 144 4.89 3.53 5.49
C ASP A 144 5.26 4.83 6.18
N TYR A 145 5.34 5.87 5.38
CA TYR A 145 5.65 7.22 5.81
C TYR A 145 4.55 8.13 5.29
N LEU A 146 3.62 8.49 6.17
CA LEU A 146 2.54 9.42 5.88
C LEU A 146 2.99 10.86 6.18
N TYR A 147 2.99 11.69 5.14
CA TYR A 147 3.39 13.10 5.22
C TYR A 147 2.18 14.04 5.25
N GLU A 148 1.07 13.64 4.64
CA GLU A 148 -0.16 14.42 4.63
C GLU A 148 -1.36 13.49 4.45
N ALA A 149 -2.42 13.74 5.21
CA ALA A 149 -3.75 13.19 5.00
C ALA A 149 -4.72 14.31 4.64
N ASN A 150 -5.43 14.16 3.52
CA ASN A 150 -6.48 15.06 3.07
C ASN A 150 -7.79 14.25 2.93
N LEU A 151 -8.67 14.40 3.92
CA LEU A 151 -9.94 13.67 3.99
C LEU A 151 -11.00 14.26 3.06
N ILE A 152 -10.81 15.50 2.59
CA ILE A 152 -11.72 16.15 1.63
C ILE A 152 -11.58 15.46 0.27
N ASP A 153 -10.34 15.32 -0.20
CA ASP A 153 -10.03 14.71 -1.49
C ASP A 153 -9.82 13.19 -1.37
N ARG A 154 -9.81 12.64 -0.15
CA ARG A 154 -9.46 11.25 0.17
C ARG A 154 -8.10 10.87 -0.45
N ALA A 155 -7.16 11.79 -0.29
CA ALA A 155 -5.82 11.71 -0.82
C ALA A 155 -4.82 11.67 0.34
N PHE A 156 -3.87 10.75 0.26
CA PHE A 156 -2.82 10.56 1.26
C PHE A 156 -1.48 10.68 0.56
N ASN A 157 -0.62 11.56 1.04
CA ASN A 157 0.78 11.62 0.61
C ASN A 157 1.58 10.63 1.47
N LEU A 158 1.74 9.43 0.93
CA LEU A 158 2.27 8.27 1.61
C LEU A 158 3.44 7.70 0.78
N THR A 159 4.43 7.16 1.46
CA THR A 159 5.55 6.44 0.85
C THR A 159 5.71 5.08 1.50
N ASP A 160 5.69 4.04 0.69
CA ASP A 160 5.80 2.67 1.16
C ASP A 160 7.17 2.11 0.87
N LEU A 161 7.80 1.62 1.94
CA LEU A 161 9.09 0.97 1.91
C LEU A 161 8.91 -0.54 2.10
N ILE A 162 8.83 -1.23 0.97
CA ILE A 162 8.89 -2.70 0.96
C ILE A 162 10.34 -3.17 1.14
N GLN A 163 10.65 -3.72 2.31
CA GLN A 163 11.90 -4.40 2.62
C GLN A 163 11.76 -5.90 2.40
N VAL A 164 12.50 -6.45 1.43
CA VAL A 164 12.49 -7.89 1.15
C VAL A 164 13.85 -8.51 1.47
N LYS A 165 13.84 -9.58 2.26
CA LYS A 165 15.01 -10.42 2.51
C LYS A 165 14.79 -11.79 1.89
N ILE A 166 15.62 -12.14 0.91
CA ILE A 166 15.56 -13.39 0.15
C ILE A 166 16.66 -14.36 0.61
N TRP A 167 16.39 -15.66 0.61
CA TRP A 167 17.34 -16.76 0.80
C TRP A 167 16.92 -18.02 0.04
#